data_AF-A0A733MM83-F1
#
_entry.id   AF-A0A733MM83-F1
#
_cell.length_a   1.000
_cell.length_b   1.000
_cell.length_c   1.000
_cell.angle_alpha   90.00
_cell.angle_beta   90.00
_cell.angle_gamma   90.00
#
_symmetry.space_group_name_H-M   'P 1'
#
loop_
_entity.id
_entity.type
_entity.pdbx_description
1 polymer ?
#
loop_
_entity_poly.entity_id
_entity_poly.type
_entity_poly.pdbx_seq_one_letter_code
_entity_poly.pdbx_strand_id
1 'polypeptide(L)'
;KKNKKSKVQKPLLIPLLNPKAYLFFAALIPAFIDDNTNIALNFFILGVLFIFISFLTDIIYIAISLTIRDKLTPSFSRYISICSSIFILGTGIYFILT
;
A
#
# COMPACT_ATOMS: atom_id res chain seq x y z
N LYS A 1 -23.40 -25.87 8.60
CA LYS A 1 -23.61 -24.65 7.76
C LYS A 1 -22.89 -23.47 8.44
N LYS A 2 -21.63 -23.15 8.09
CA LYS A 2 -20.88 -22.04 8.72
C LYS A 2 -21.32 -20.69 8.12
N ASN A 3 -21.68 -19.75 9.00
CA ASN A 3 -22.24 -18.42 8.71
C ASN A 3 -21.35 -17.59 7.74
N LYS A 4 -21.87 -17.30 6.54
CA LYS A 4 -21.24 -16.48 5.48
C LYS A 4 -21.32 -14.95 5.70
N LYS A 5 -21.97 -14.47 6.77
CA LYS A 5 -22.34 -13.03 6.91
C LYS A 5 -21.23 -12.09 7.43
N SER A 6 -20.07 -12.55 7.92
CA SER A 6 -19.04 -11.66 8.52
C SER A 6 -17.84 -11.32 7.63
N LYS A 7 -17.84 -11.70 6.34
CA LYS A 7 -16.66 -11.53 5.47
C LYS A 7 -16.60 -10.22 4.69
N VAL A 8 -17.68 -9.44 4.61
CA VAL A 8 -17.77 -8.25 3.74
C VAL A 8 -17.24 -6.98 4.41
N GLN A 9 -17.28 -6.87 5.74
CA GLN A 9 -16.85 -5.65 6.44
C GLN A 9 -15.32 -5.53 6.58
N LYS A 10 -14.61 -6.67 6.66
CA LYS A 10 -13.14 -6.70 6.82
C LYS A 10 -12.38 -5.94 5.73
N PRO A 11 -12.66 -6.11 4.42
CA PRO A 11 -11.88 -5.43 3.37
C PRO A 11 -11.97 -3.90 3.39
N LEU A 12 -13.05 -3.30 3.95
CA LEU A 12 -13.17 -1.84 4.07
C LEU A 12 -12.50 -1.30 5.34
N LEU A 13 -12.52 -2.06 6.43
CA LEU A 13 -11.90 -1.63 7.68
C LEU A 13 -10.38 -1.76 7.67
N ILE A 14 -9.80 -2.75 6.97
CA ILE A 14 -8.36 -2.99 6.97
C ILE A 14 -7.55 -1.79 6.44
N PRO A 15 -7.90 -1.16 5.30
CA PRO A 15 -7.21 0.04 4.82
C PRO A 15 -7.43 1.24 5.74
N LEU A 16 -8.66 1.40 6.26
CA LEU A 16 -9.02 2.51 7.15
C LEU A 16 -8.29 2.44 8.49
N LEU A 17 -7.89 1.25 8.93
CA LEU A 17 -7.11 1.01 10.14
C LEU A 17 -5.61 0.96 9.88
N ASN A 18 -5.14 1.13 8.64
CA ASN A 18 -3.73 1.06 8.31
C ASN A 18 -3.04 2.40 8.62
N PRO A 19 -2.28 2.52 9.74
CA PRO A 19 -1.64 3.78 10.12
C PRO A 19 -0.67 4.29 9.06
N LYS A 20 -0.15 3.39 8.21
CA LYS A 20 0.77 3.74 7.13
C LYS A 20 0.16 4.71 6.13
N ALA A 21 -1.13 4.57 5.82
CA ALA A 21 -1.81 5.47 4.89
C ALA A 21 -1.88 6.90 5.46
N TYR A 22 -2.27 7.03 6.74
CA TYR A 22 -2.32 8.32 7.42
C TYR A 22 -0.95 8.96 7.56
N LEU A 23 0.08 8.18 7.89
CA LEU A 23 1.46 8.67 7.97
C LEU A 23 1.97 9.19 6.62
N PHE A 24 1.63 8.50 5.52
CA PHE A 24 1.98 8.95 4.17
C PHE A 24 1.29 10.27 3.81
N PHE A 25 -0.02 10.39 4.09
CA PHE A 25 -0.73 11.65 3.89
C PHE A 25 -0.16 12.78 4.77
N ALA A 26 0.09 12.52 6.05
CA ALA A 26 0.66 13.50 6.98
C ALA A 26 2.04 14.00 6.53
N ALA A 27 2.88 13.12 5.97
CA ALA A 27 4.19 13.50 5.44
C ALA A 27 4.12 14.31 4.13
N LEU A 28 3.08 14.14 3.34
CA LEU A 28 2.90 14.86 2.06
C LEU A 28 2.21 16.21 2.24
N ILE A 29 1.34 16.39 3.24
CA ILE A 29 0.63 17.65 3.50
C ILE A 29 1.56 18.89 3.44
N PRO A 30 2.70 18.94 4.16
CA PRO A 30 3.57 20.12 4.15
C PRO A 30 4.21 20.41 2.78
N ALA A 31 4.40 19.39 1.95
CA ALA A 31 5.04 19.53 0.64
C ALA A 31 4.06 19.96 -0.46
N PHE A 32 2.75 19.78 -0.25
CA PHE A 32 1.71 20.00 -1.27
C PHE A 32 0.68 21.08 -0.89
N ILE A 33 0.80 21.69 0.28
CA ILE A 33 -0.07 22.79 0.72
C ILE A 33 0.75 24.08 0.74
N ASP A 34 0.32 25.05 -0.06
CA ASP A 34 0.81 26.44 0.01
C ASP A 34 -0.22 27.27 0.82
N ASP A 35 0.25 27.94 1.87
CA ASP A 35 -0.57 28.75 2.78
C ASP A 35 -1.27 29.92 2.07
N ASN A 36 -0.79 30.33 0.89
CA ASN A 36 -1.39 31.43 0.11
C ASN A 36 -2.60 31.01 -0.74
N THR A 37 -2.99 29.73 -0.70
CA THR A 37 -4.03 29.18 -1.58
C THR A 37 -5.12 28.45 -0.78
N ASN A 38 -6.19 28.04 -1.44
CA ASN A 38 -7.27 27.32 -0.77
C ASN A 38 -6.79 25.91 -0.34
N ILE A 39 -6.49 25.78 0.96
CA ILE A 39 -6.00 24.56 1.60
C ILE A 39 -6.89 23.35 1.29
N ALA A 40 -8.22 23.54 1.29
CA ALA A 40 -9.16 22.44 1.02
C ALA A 40 -9.04 21.93 -0.43
N LEU A 41 -8.79 22.82 -1.39
CA LEU A 41 -8.61 22.48 -2.79
C LEU A 41 -7.29 21.72 -3.00
N ASN A 42 -6.19 22.15 -2.38
CA ASN A 42 -4.90 21.45 -2.44
C ASN A 42 -5.01 20.04 -1.85
N PHE A 43 -5.68 19.91 -0.70
CA PHE A 43 -5.91 18.60 -0.08
C PHE A 43 -6.76 17.70 -0.97
N PHE A 44 -7.79 18.23 -1.64
CA PHE A 44 -8.60 17.48 -2.58
C PHE A 44 -7.79 16.98 -3.79
N ILE A 45 -6.99 17.86 -4.41
CA ILE A 45 -6.09 17.49 -5.53
C ILE A 45 -5.12 16.39 -5.09
N LEU A 46 -4.50 16.54 -3.92
CA LEU A 46 -3.56 15.56 -3.37
C LEU A 46 -4.23 14.20 -3.16
N GLY A 47 -5.45 14.19 -2.61
CA GLY A 47 -6.24 12.97 -2.44
C GLY A 47 -6.57 12.28 -3.76
N VAL A 48 -7.00 13.05 -4.78
CA VAL A 48 -7.30 12.51 -6.11
C VAL A 48 -6.05 11.93 -6.77
N LEU A 49 -4.92 12.64 -6.72
CA LEU A 49 -3.65 12.15 -7.25
C LEU A 49 -3.20 10.86 -6.55
N PHE A 50 -3.31 10.82 -5.22
CA PHE A 50 -2.95 9.63 -4.45
C PHE A 50 -3.80 8.41 -4.84
N ILE A 51 -5.12 8.58 -4.96
CA ILE A 51 -6.03 7.51 -5.38
C ILE A 51 -5.69 7.07 -6.81
N PHE A 52 -5.45 8.01 -7.71
CA PHE A 52 -5.13 7.72 -9.11
C PHE A 52 -3.83 6.91 -9.25
N ILE A 53 -2.75 7.33 -8.58
CA ILE A 53 -1.45 6.64 -8.62
C ILE A 53 -1.56 5.26 -7.97
N SER A 54 -2.25 5.16 -6.84
CA SER A 54 -2.47 3.89 -6.13
C SER A 54 -3.22 2.89 -7.03
N PHE A 55 -4.32 3.35 -7.64
CA PHE A 55 -5.11 2.54 -8.57
C PHE A 55 -4.32 2.11 -9.80
N LEU A 56 -3.53 3.03 -10.39
CA LEU A 56 -2.68 2.70 -11.54
C LEU A 56 -1.63 1.65 -11.19
N THR A 57 -1.01 1.78 -10.02
CA THR A 57 -0.02 0.82 -9.51
C THR A 57 -0.65 -0.56 -9.29
N ASP A 58 -1.85 -0.61 -8.72
CA ASP A 58 -2.59 -1.86 -8.52
C ASP A 58 -2.94 -2.54 -9.85
N ILE A 59 -3.37 -1.77 -10.86
CA ILE A 59 -3.63 -2.30 -12.21
C ILE A 59 -2.37 -2.90 -12.81
N ILE A 60 -1.25 -2.17 -12.74
CA ILE A 60 0.05 -2.65 -13.24
C ILE A 60 0.43 -3.95 -12.54
N TYR A 61 0.28 -4.00 -11.21
CA TYR A 61 0.58 -5.19 -10.43
C TYR A 61 -0.31 -6.38 -10.82
N ILE A 62 -1.61 -6.16 -11.04
CA ILE A 62 -2.53 -7.20 -11.51
C ILE A 62 -2.11 -7.69 -12.90
N ALA A 63 -1.80 -6.79 -13.83
CA ALA A 63 -1.38 -7.16 -15.19
C ALA A 63 -0.09 -8.01 -15.19
N ILE A 64 0.90 -7.62 -14.38
CA ILE A 64 2.13 -8.38 -14.19
C ILE A 64 1.83 -9.73 -13.53
N SER A 65 1.02 -9.74 -12.47
CA SER A 65 0.65 -10.96 -11.75
C SER A 65 -0.02 -11.97 -12.67
N LEU A 66 -0.95 -11.55 -13.52
CA LEU A 66 -1.60 -12.40 -14.50
C LEU A 66 -0.62 -13.01 -15.50
N THR A 67 0.40 -12.25 -15.92
CA THR A 67 1.42 -12.71 -16.87
C THR A 67 2.36 -13.75 -16.26
N ILE A 68 2.76 -13.55 -14.99
CA ILE A 68 3.77 -14.40 -14.34
C ILE A 68 3.11 -15.60 -13.63
N ARG A 69 1.80 -15.55 -13.36
CA ARG A 69 1.06 -16.57 -12.60
C ARG A 69 1.28 -17.99 -13.13
N ASP A 70 1.32 -18.18 -14.45
CA ASP A 70 1.51 -19.51 -15.05
C ASP A 70 2.96 -20.01 -14.99
N LYS A 71 3.93 -19.11 -14.76
CA LYS A 71 5.36 -19.42 -14.62
C LYS A 71 5.80 -19.53 -13.16
N LEU A 72 4.91 -19.27 -12.20
CA LEU A 72 5.22 -19.24 -10.78
C LEU A 72 5.28 -20.65 -10.20
N THR A 73 6.50 -21.19 -10.07
CA THR A 73 6.72 -22.48 -9.40
C THR A 73 6.76 -22.31 -7.88
N PRO A 74 6.37 -23.34 -7.09
CA PRO A 74 6.39 -23.26 -5.63
C PRO A 74 7.80 -22.97 -5.08
N SER A 75 8.84 -23.48 -5.72
CA SER A 75 10.24 -23.21 -5.36
C SER A 75 10.60 -21.73 -5.55
N PHE A 76 10.18 -21.12 -6.66
CA PHE A 76 10.44 -19.71 -6.93
C PHE A 76 9.71 -18.78 -5.93
N SER A 77 8.44 -19.10 -5.63
CA SER A 77 7.69 -18.38 -4.59
C SER A 77 8.38 -18.47 -3.21
N ARG A 78 8.99 -19.61 -2.89
CA ARG A 78 9.74 -19.78 -1.63
C ARG A 78 10.99 -18.89 -1.60
N TYR A 79 11.76 -18.83 -2.67
CA TYR A 79 12.92 -17.93 -2.77
C TYR A 79 12.52 -16.47 -2.57
N ILE A 80 11.49 -16.00 -3.27
CA ILE A 80 10.96 -14.63 -3.12
C ILE A 80 10.53 -14.35 -1.68
N SER A 81 9.85 -15.30 -1.03
CA SER A 81 9.42 -15.14 0.36
C SER A 81 10.61 -15.02 1.34
N ILE A 82 11.68 -15.79 1.12
CA ILE A 82 12.89 -15.73 1.95
C ILE A 82 13.60 -14.40 1.76
N CYS A 83 13.81 -13.97 0.51
CA CYS A 83 14.43 -12.67 0.21
C CYS A 83 13.62 -11.51 0.81
N SER A 84 12.30 -11.53 0.68
CA SER A 84 11.41 -10.51 1.28
C SER A 84 11.52 -10.49 2.80
N SER A 85 11.56 -11.67 3.44
CA SER A 85 11.69 -11.79 4.90
C SER A 85 13.03 -11.25 5.40
N ILE A 86 14.12 -11.57 4.70
CA ILE A 86 15.46 -11.05 5.00
C ILE A 86 15.49 -9.52 4.88
N PHE A 87 14.89 -8.98 3.82
CA PHE A 87 14.83 -7.53 3.62
C PHE A 87 14.07 -6.82 4.75
N ILE A 88 12.90 -7.36 5.14
CA ILE A 88 12.11 -6.82 6.25
C ILE A 88 12.91 -6.84 7.56
N LEU A 89 13.53 -7.98 7.90
CA LEU A 89 14.37 -8.10 9.09
C LEU A 89 15.55 -7.12 9.07
N GLY A 90 16.21 -7.00 7.92
CA GLY A 90 17.32 -6.06 7.73
C GLY A 90 16.90 -4.61 7.94
N THR A 91 15.77 -4.19 7.37
CA THR A 91 15.25 -2.83 7.60
C THR A 91 14.87 -2.57 9.05
N GLY A 92 14.29 -3.56 9.75
CA GLY A 92 13.95 -3.43 11.16
C GLY A 92 15.18 -3.29 12.06
N ILE A 93 16.23 -4.07 11.79
CA ILE A 93 17.51 -3.98 12.52
C ILE A 93 18.17 -2.62 12.27
N TYR A 94 18.19 -2.15 11.02
CA TYR A 94 18.75 -0.85 10.67
C TYR A 94 18.06 0.30 11.42
N PHE A 95 16.73 0.29 11.51
CA PHE A 95 15.96 1.31 12.20
C PHE A 95 16.14 1.33 13.73
N ILE A 96 16.57 0.21 14.32
CA ILE A 96 16.91 0.15 15.76
C ILE A 96 18.32 0.68 16.01
N LEU A 97 19.24 0.51 15.05
CA LEU A 97 20.64 0.88 15.16
C LEU A 97 20.93 2.35 14.76
N THR A 98 20.05 2.96 13.98
CA THR A 98 20.09 4.39 13.58
C THR A 98 19.11 5.19 14.42
#